data_AF-A0A7J2JYQ2-F1
#
_entry.id   AF-A0A7J2JYQ2-F1
#
_cell.length_a   1.000
_cell.length_b   1.000
_cell.length_c   1.000
_cell.angle_alpha   90.00
_cell.angle_beta   90.00
_cell.angle_gamma   90.00
#
_symmetry.space_group_name_H-M   'P 1'
#
loop_
_entity.id
_entity.type
_entity.pdbx_description
1 polymer ?
#
loop_
_entity_poly.entity_id
_entity_poly.type
_entity_poly.pdbx_seq_one_letter_code
_entity_poly.pdbx_strand_id
1 'polypeptide(L)'
;DHAERVLYWCERLGETVGADLEVLRLAALLHDVAVPTAGREKHFEEGARMARELLSELGLSEEKVEAVASAIRAHSTFGGPEPETLEEKVLFDADRLDFIGAIGIARAIARGLLSGAYSGDVSELPELLRKTLEKGRRVHTEEARRVAEGRIKFMEEFIRQLEAELRGER
;
A
#
# COMPACT_ATOMS: atom_id res chain seq x y z
N ASP A 1 12.23 5.23 -0.20
CA ASP A 1 11.85 4.19 0.75
C ASP A 1 10.48 3.55 0.47
N HIS A 2 9.32 4.13 0.86
CA HIS A 2 8.00 3.49 0.61
C HIS A 2 7.71 3.25 -0.88
N ALA A 3 7.79 4.30 -1.71
CA ALA A 3 7.55 4.18 -3.15
C ALA A 3 8.50 3.18 -3.85
N GLU A 4 9.75 3.09 -3.40
CA GLU A 4 10.72 2.10 -3.93
C GLU A 4 10.34 0.67 -3.57
N ARG A 5 9.85 0.42 -2.35
CA ARG A 5 9.37 -0.92 -1.99
C ARG A 5 8.09 -1.29 -2.74
N VAL A 6 7.18 -0.34 -2.95
CA VAL A 6 5.99 -0.52 -3.79
C VAL A 6 6.42 -0.83 -5.23
N LEU A 7 7.40 -0.10 -5.77
CA LEU A 7 7.98 -0.36 -7.09
C LEU A 7 8.48 -1.80 -7.23
N TYR A 8 9.24 -2.31 -6.27
CA TYR A 8 9.72 -3.70 -6.30
C TYR A 8 8.57 -4.73 -6.28
N TRP A 9 7.49 -4.44 -5.55
CA TRP A 9 6.29 -5.29 -5.57
C TRP A 9 5.55 -5.20 -6.89
N CYS A 10 5.41 -4.00 -7.46
CA CYS A 10 4.80 -3.79 -8.77
C CYS A 10 5.53 -4.56 -9.86
N GLU A 11 6.87 -4.51 -9.89
CA GLU A 11 7.66 -5.26 -10.87
C GLU A 11 7.43 -6.77 -10.72
N ARG A 12 7.56 -7.27 -9.50
CA ARG A 12 7.40 -8.70 -9.22
C ARG A 12 5.99 -9.22 -9.54
N LEU A 13 4.95 -8.53 -9.06
CA LEU A 13 3.56 -8.95 -9.27
C LEU A 13 3.14 -8.72 -10.73
N GLY A 14 3.59 -7.63 -11.35
CA GLY A 14 3.29 -7.31 -12.74
C GLY A 14 3.83 -8.36 -13.70
N GLU A 15 5.04 -8.87 -13.47
CA GLU A 15 5.65 -9.95 -14.25
C GLU A 15 4.81 -11.24 -14.22
N THR A 16 4.20 -11.59 -13.08
CA THR A 16 3.45 -12.85 -12.96
C THR A 16 2.08 -12.83 -13.61
N VAL A 17 1.48 -11.64 -13.78
CA VAL A 17 0.18 -11.47 -14.44
C VAL A 17 0.27 -10.90 -15.85
N GLY A 18 1.47 -10.54 -16.32
CA GLY A 18 1.70 -9.96 -17.65
C GLY A 18 1.18 -8.53 -17.78
N ALA A 19 1.24 -7.74 -16.71
CA ALA A 19 0.87 -6.32 -16.72
C ALA A 19 1.95 -5.47 -17.42
N ASP A 20 1.58 -4.26 -17.87
CA ASP A 20 2.53 -3.28 -18.38
C ASP A 20 3.43 -2.76 -17.25
N LEU A 21 4.69 -3.24 -17.24
CA LEU A 21 5.67 -2.87 -16.23
C LEU A 21 6.06 -1.39 -16.29
N GLU A 22 5.99 -0.74 -17.45
CA GLU A 22 6.31 0.69 -17.55
C GLU A 22 5.23 1.53 -16.87
N VAL A 23 3.95 1.22 -17.12
CA VAL A 23 2.82 1.84 -16.42
C VAL A 23 2.95 1.63 -14.92
N LEU A 24 3.22 0.40 -14.48
CA LEU A 24 3.36 0.06 -13.06
C LEU A 24 4.52 0.79 -12.37
N ARG A 25 5.67 0.90 -13.03
CA ARG A 25 6.83 1.61 -12.48
C ARG A 25 6.53 3.09 -12.28
N LEU A 26 5.94 3.73 -13.28
CA LEU A 26 5.56 5.15 -13.21
C LEU A 26 4.49 5.38 -12.13
N ALA A 27 3.48 4.53 -12.09
CA ALA A 27 2.42 4.63 -11.09
C ALA A 27 2.94 4.42 -9.67
N ALA A 28 3.82 3.44 -9.44
CA ALA A 28 4.43 3.20 -8.14
C ALA A 28 5.27 4.39 -7.65
N LEU A 29 6.01 5.05 -8.53
CA LEU A 29 6.80 6.23 -8.19
C LEU A 29 5.95 7.47 -7.88
N LEU A 30 4.75 7.57 -8.47
CA LEU A 30 3.91 8.76 -8.41
C LEU A 30 2.66 8.62 -7.51
N HIS A 31 2.28 7.41 -7.06
CA HIS A 31 1.00 7.19 -6.38
C HIS A 31 0.74 8.08 -5.17
N ASP A 32 1.78 8.38 -4.39
CA ASP A 32 1.72 9.18 -3.17
C ASP A 32 2.18 10.65 -3.38
N VAL A 33 2.43 11.09 -4.62
CA VAL A 33 3.03 12.40 -4.94
C VAL A 33 2.23 13.59 -4.37
N ALA A 34 0.91 13.44 -4.28
CA ALA A 34 0.01 14.47 -3.77
C ALA A 34 -0.22 14.40 -2.25
N VAL A 35 0.34 13.43 -1.52
CA VAL A 35 0.14 13.32 -0.06
C VAL A 35 0.60 14.58 0.69
N PRO A 36 1.76 15.20 0.39
CA PRO A 36 2.20 16.41 1.10
C PRO A 36 1.34 17.65 0.87
N THR A 37 0.64 17.74 -0.28
CA THR A 37 -0.10 18.94 -0.70
C THR A 37 -1.61 18.80 -0.53
N ALA A 38 -2.17 17.62 -0.82
CA ALA A 38 -3.61 17.35 -0.78
C ALA A 38 -4.04 16.51 0.44
N GLY A 39 -3.10 15.91 1.16
CA GLY A 39 -3.38 14.97 2.23
C GLY A 39 -3.90 13.62 1.73
N ARG A 40 -3.98 12.63 2.62
CA ARG A 40 -4.30 11.24 2.26
C ARG A 40 -5.72 11.03 1.74
N GLU A 41 -6.68 11.86 2.12
CA GLU A 41 -8.06 11.66 1.66
C GLU A 41 -8.25 12.02 0.19
N LYS A 42 -7.41 12.90 -0.36
CA LYS A 42 -7.54 13.40 -1.74
C LYS A 42 -6.35 13.08 -2.64
N HIS A 43 -5.28 12.47 -2.09
CA HIS A 43 -4.04 12.20 -2.83
C HIS A 43 -4.24 11.37 -4.10
N PHE A 44 -5.26 10.51 -4.17
CA PHE A 44 -5.46 9.64 -5.32
C PHE A 44 -6.03 10.38 -6.54
N GLU A 45 -6.95 11.33 -6.33
CA GLU A 45 -7.46 12.17 -7.41
C GLU A 45 -6.42 13.20 -7.83
N GLU A 46 -5.81 13.87 -6.86
CA GLU A 46 -4.82 14.90 -7.13
C GLU A 46 -3.51 14.31 -7.66
N GLY A 47 -3.08 13.15 -7.16
CA GLY A 47 -1.91 12.43 -7.64
C GLY A 47 -2.11 11.95 -9.08
N ALA A 48 -3.30 11.46 -9.43
CA ALA A 48 -3.63 11.12 -10.81
C ALA A 48 -3.59 12.36 -11.71
N ARG A 49 -4.08 13.52 -11.26
CA ARG A 49 -3.98 14.80 -12.00
C ARG A 49 -2.52 15.21 -12.21
N MET A 50 -1.71 15.21 -11.15
CA MET A 50 -0.28 15.57 -11.22
C MET A 50 0.51 14.61 -12.11
N ALA A 51 0.20 13.31 -12.08
CA ALA A 51 0.82 12.32 -12.96
C ALA A 51 0.47 12.58 -14.43
N ARG A 52 -0.78 12.95 -14.75
CA ARG A 52 -1.16 13.32 -16.12
C ARG A 52 -0.34 14.47 -16.65
N GLU A 53 -0.22 15.54 -15.87
CA GLU A 53 0.52 16.74 -16.26
C GLU A 53 1.99 16.42 -16.49
N LEU A 54 2.65 15.80 -15.50
CA LEU A 54 4.07 15.47 -15.57
C LEU A 54 4.40 14.53 -16.73
N LEU A 55 3.64 13.44 -16.91
CA LEU A 55 3.95 12.44 -17.93
C LEU A 55 3.64 12.95 -19.35
N SER A 56 2.62 13.80 -19.50
CA SER A 56 2.33 14.47 -20.78
C SER A 56 3.45 15.44 -21.15
N GLU A 57 3.96 16.23 -20.19
CA GLU A 57 5.11 17.13 -20.41
C GLU A 57 6.39 16.37 -20.80
N LEU A 58 6.54 15.14 -20.29
CA LEU A 58 7.63 14.23 -20.65
C LEU A 58 7.43 13.53 -22.02
N GLY A 59 6.31 13.76 -22.69
CA GLY A 59 6.05 13.29 -24.05
C GLY A 59 5.57 11.84 -24.15
N LEU A 60 5.01 11.26 -23.08
CA LEU A 60 4.39 9.94 -23.13
C LEU A 60 3.08 9.97 -23.93
N SER A 61 2.68 8.83 -24.47
CA SER A 61 1.39 8.69 -25.17
C SER A 61 0.22 8.88 -24.20
N GLU A 62 -0.87 9.47 -24.71
CA GLU A 62 -2.12 9.65 -23.94
C GLU A 62 -2.62 8.35 -23.31
N GLU A 63 -2.51 7.23 -24.04
CA GLU A 63 -2.83 5.89 -23.55
C GLU A 63 -2.03 5.51 -22.30
N LYS A 64 -0.71 5.70 -22.31
CA LYS A 64 0.15 5.40 -21.15
C LYS A 64 -0.13 6.35 -20.00
N VAL A 65 -0.32 7.63 -20.30
CA VAL A 65 -0.62 8.67 -19.31
C VAL A 65 -1.91 8.32 -18.55
N GLU A 66 -2.97 7.96 -19.27
CA GLU A 66 -4.24 7.58 -18.65
C GLU A 66 -4.16 6.25 -17.91
N ALA A 67 -3.41 5.26 -18.41
CA ALA A 67 -3.20 4.01 -17.69
C ALA A 67 -2.51 4.23 -16.33
N VAL A 68 -1.46 5.07 -16.29
CA VAL A 68 -0.78 5.43 -15.04
C VAL A 68 -1.71 6.20 -14.10
N ALA A 69 -2.42 7.20 -14.62
CA ALA A 69 -3.33 8.01 -13.82
C ALA A 69 -4.50 7.18 -13.26
N SER A 70 -5.01 6.21 -14.02
CA SER A 70 -6.06 5.30 -13.57
C SER A 70 -5.58 4.39 -12.44
N ALA A 71 -4.39 3.79 -12.58
CA ALA A 71 -3.76 3.00 -11.53
C ALA A 71 -3.60 3.82 -10.23
N ILE A 72 -3.07 5.04 -10.32
CA ILE A 72 -2.94 5.95 -9.17
C ILE A 72 -4.30 6.30 -8.58
N ARG A 73 -5.35 6.46 -9.38
CA ARG A 73 -6.68 6.76 -8.83
C ARG A 73 -7.26 5.56 -8.07
N ALA A 74 -7.11 4.35 -8.60
CA ALA A 74 -7.71 3.13 -8.06
C ALA A 74 -6.97 2.58 -6.82
N HIS A 75 -5.70 2.92 -6.59
CA HIS A 75 -4.94 2.32 -5.47
C HIS A 75 -5.45 2.72 -4.08
N SER A 76 -6.19 3.83 -3.96
CA SER A 76 -6.51 4.42 -2.66
C SER A 76 -7.75 3.83 -2.01
N THR A 77 -7.62 3.47 -0.74
CA THR A 77 -8.74 3.05 0.12
C THR A 77 -9.54 4.20 0.73
N PHE A 78 -9.23 5.46 0.40
CA PHE A 78 -9.94 6.65 0.89
C PHE A 78 -11.07 7.14 -0.03
N GLY A 79 -11.42 6.37 -1.07
CA GLY A 79 -12.46 6.74 -2.03
C GLY A 79 -12.10 6.50 -3.49
N GLY A 80 -10.99 5.79 -3.76
CA GLY A 80 -10.66 5.35 -5.12
C GLY A 80 -11.71 4.38 -5.67
N PRO A 81 -11.85 4.29 -7.01
CA PRO A 81 -12.66 3.26 -7.65
C PRO A 81 -12.11 1.86 -7.38
N GLU A 82 -12.94 0.84 -7.59
CA GLU A 82 -12.50 -0.55 -7.54
C GLU A 82 -11.45 -0.81 -8.64
N PRO A 83 -10.30 -1.45 -8.34
CA PRO A 83 -9.34 -1.83 -9.37
C PRO A 83 -9.93 -2.81 -10.40
N GLU A 84 -9.93 -2.43 -11.68
CA GLU A 84 -10.47 -3.22 -12.78
C GLU A 84 -9.36 -3.79 -13.67
N THR A 85 -8.38 -2.95 -14.05
CA THR A 85 -7.25 -3.35 -14.91
C THR A 85 -6.19 -4.15 -14.14
N LEU A 86 -5.26 -4.77 -14.87
CA LEU A 86 -4.15 -5.51 -14.24
C LEU A 86 -3.23 -4.54 -13.47
N GLU A 87 -2.95 -3.38 -14.06
CA GLU A 87 -2.06 -2.36 -13.51
C GLU A 87 -2.65 -1.73 -12.24
N GLU A 88 -3.96 -1.45 -12.24
CA GLU A 88 -4.67 -0.96 -11.05
C GLU A 88 -4.62 -1.98 -9.92
N LYS A 89 -4.91 -3.25 -10.22
CA LYS A 89 -4.90 -4.34 -9.23
C LYS A 89 -3.51 -4.56 -8.67
N VAL A 90 -2.49 -4.56 -9.52
CA VAL A 90 -1.10 -4.78 -9.10
C VAL A 90 -0.59 -3.61 -8.26
N LEU A 91 -0.86 -2.36 -8.64
CA LEU A 91 -0.46 -1.22 -7.82
C LEU A 91 -1.17 -1.21 -6.46
N PHE A 92 -2.48 -1.50 -6.46
CA PHE A 92 -3.25 -1.62 -5.22
C PHE A 92 -2.63 -2.69 -4.31
N ASP A 93 -2.39 -3.89 -4.85
CA ASP A 93 -1.78 -5.00 -4.12
C ASP A 93 -0.39 -4.66 -3.58
N ALA A 94 0.47 -4.08 -4.42
CA ALA A 94 1.82 -3.69 -4.06
C ALA A 94 1.85 -2.70 -2.89
N ASP A 95 0.97 -1.69 -2.94
CA ASP A 95 0.81 -0.73 -1.84
C ASP A 95 0.31 -1.43 -0.57
N ARG A 96 -0.73 -2.27 -0.68
CA ARG A 96 -1.29 -3.03 0.46
C ARG A 96 -0.28 -3.95 1.12
N LEU A 97 0.57 -4.63 0.34
CA LEU A 97 1.59 -5.49 0.90
C LEU A 97 2.54 -4.70 1.81
N ASP A 98 2.95 -3.48 1.45
CA ASP A 98 3.83 -2.63 2.29
C ASP A 98 3.20 -2.21 3.63
N PHE A 99 1.88 -2.32 3.78
CA PHE A 99 1.18 -2.03 5.04
C PHE A 99 1.15 -3.20 6.03
N ILE A 100 1.56 -4.41 5.64
CA ILE A 100 1.52 -5.61 6.49
C ILE A 100 2.88 -6.29 6.63
N GLY A 101 2.97 -7.28 7.51
CA GLY A 101 4.20 -7.97 7.87
C GLY A 101 5.08 -7.12 8.80
N ALA A 102 6.38 -7.42 8.83
CA ALA A 102 7.34 -6.71 9.70
C ALA A 102 7.39 -5.20 9.42
N ILE A 103 7.35 -4.79 8.15
CA ILE A 103 7.28 -3.38 7.75
C ILE A 103 5.98 -2.76 8.24
N GLY A 104 4.85 -3.48 8.12
CA GLY A 104 3.55 -3.06 8.63
C GLY A 104 3.54 -2.77 10.12
N ILE A 105 4.16 -3.64 10.93
CA ILE A 105 4.31 -3.43 12.39
C ILE A 105 5.08 -2.14 12.67
N ALA A 106 6.26 -1.98 12.06
CA ALA A 106 7.09 -0.79 12.26
C ALA A 106 6.37 0.50 11.84
N ARG A 107 5.69 0.49 10.69
CA ARG A 107 4.90 1.63 10.19
C ARG A 107 3.70 1.93 11.08
N ALA A 108 2.99 0.93 11.58
CA ALA A 108 1.84 1.12 12.45
C ALA A 108 2.25 1.84 13.74
N ILE A 109 3.35 1.41 14.37
CA ILE A 109 3.90 2.06 15.57
C ILE A 109 4.31 3.50 15.26
N ALA A 110 5.17 3.69 14.26
CA ALA A 110 5.71 5.02 13.93
C ALA A 110 4.60 6.01 13.53
N ARG A 111 3.67 5.61 12.67
CA ARG A 111 2.56 6.45 12.24
C ARG A 111 1.54 6.67 13.35
N GLY A 112 1.27 5.64 14.16
CA GLY A 112 0.36 5.72 15.30
C GLY A 112 0.82 6.75 16.33
N LEU A 113 2.11 6.76 16.66
CA LEU A 113 2.70 7.78 17.53
C LEU A 113 2.56 9.18 16.93
N LEU A 114 2.94 9.35 15.67
CA LEU A 114 2.91 10.65 14.99
C LEU A 114 1.49 11.22 14.86
N SER A 115 0.48 10.37 14.65
CA SER A 115 -0.91 10.80 14.52
C SER A 115 -1.67 10.85 15.85
N GLY A 116 -1.06 10.44 16.96
CA GLY A 116 -1.74 10.27 18.26
C GLY A 116 -2.75 9.11 18.29
N ALA A 117 -2.73 8.21 17.30
CA ALA A 117 -3.61 7.04 17.26
C ALA A 117 -3.08 5.86 18.11
N TYR A 118 -1.86 6.00 18.63
CA TYR A 118 -1.20 5.06 19.53
C TYR A 118 -0.43 5.88 20.57
N SER A 119 -0.70 5.67 21.86
CA SER A 119 -0.12 6.48 22.93
C SER A 119 1.36 6.15 23.20
N GLY A 120 1.81 4.97 22.75
CA GLY A 120 3.08 4.38 23.15
C GLY A 120 2.94 3.32 24.23
N ASP A 121 1.76 3.17 24.84
CA ASP A 121 1.46 2.08 25.76
C ASP A 121 1.41 0.75 24.99
N VAL A 122 2.36 -0.14 25.28
CA VAL A 122 2.51 -1.43 24.61
C VAL A 122 1.24 -2.29 24.69
N SER A 123 0.39 -2.10 25.72
CA SER A 123 -0.87 -2.82 25.86
C SER A 123 -1.92 -2.46 24.78
N GLU A 124 -1.80 -1.29 24.13
CA GLU A 124 -2.67 -0.88 23.01
C GLU A 124 -2.22 -1.46 21.66
N LEU A 125 -0.96 -1.89 21.56
CA LEU A 125 -0.35 -2.31 20.30
C LEU A 125 -1.07 -3.51 19.63
N PRO A 126 -1.53 -4.56 20.35
CA PRO A 126 -2.32 -5.63 19.76
C PRO A 126 -3.54 -5.14 18.98
N GLU A 127 -4.30 -4.19 19.52
CA GLU A 127 -5.49 -3.65 18.86
C GLU A 127 -5.12 -2.83 17.62
N LEU A 128 -4.09 -2.00 17.72
CA LEU A 128 -3.55 -1.23 16.59
C LEU A 128 -3.15 -2.16 15.44
N LEU A 129 -2.41 -3.23 15.73
CA LEU A 129 -1.94 -4.17 14.71
C LEU A 129 -3.06 -4.99 14.09
N ARG A 130 -4.10 -5.37 14.85
CA ARG A 130 -5.31 -6.01 14.30
C ARG A 130 -6.04 -5.10 13.30
N LYS A 131 -6.16 -3.81 13.59
CA LYS A 131 -6.73 -2.83 12.64
C LYS A 131 -5.90 -2.72 11.36
N THR A 132 -4.58 -2.79 11.47
CA THR A 132 -3.67 -2.81 10.31
C THR A 132 -3.84 -4.08 9.48
N LEU A 133 -3.97 -5.24 10.13
CA LEU A 133 -4.20 -6.53 9.48
C LEU A 133 -5.45 -6.51 8.59
N GLU A 134 -6.59 -6.07 9.13
CA GLU A 134 -7.85 -6.06 8.38
C GLU A 134 -7.77 -5.22 7.10
N LYS A 135 -7.01 -4.11 7.13
CA LYS A 135 -6.79 -3.27 5.95
C LYS A 135 -5.91 -3.93 4.89
N GLY A 136 -5.02 -4.83 5.28
CA GLY A 136 -4.10 -5.52 4.38
C GLY A 136 -4.61 -6.86 3.84
N ARG A 137 -5.78 -7.35 4.28
CA ARG A 137 -6.39 -8.59 3.77
C ARG A 137 -6.94 -8.45 2.36
N ARG A 138 -7.29 -7.23 1.94
CA ARG A 138 -7.83 -6.96 0.62
C ARG A 138 -6.70 -6.85 -0.40
N VAL A 139 -6.59 -7.88 -1.24
CA VAL A 139 -5.68 -7.95 -2.40
C VAL A 139 -6.36 -8.72 -3.54
N HIS A 140 -5.92 -8.47 -4.77
CA HIS A 140 -6.59 -8.88 -6.01
C HIS A 140 -5.91 -10.07 -6.68
N THR A 141 -4.60 -10.01 -6.86
CA THR A 141 -3.80 -11.04 -7.54
C THR A 141 -3.54 -12.24 -6.64
N GLU A 142 -3.42 -13.42 -7.25
CA GLU A 142 -3.15 -14.66 -6.50
C GLU A 142 -1.79 -14.64 -5.81
N GLU A 143 -0.77 -14.07 -6.47
CA GLU A 143 0.54 -13.95 -5.85
C GLU A 143 0.51 -12.98 -4.65
N ALA A 144 -0.15 -11.83 -4.76
CA ALA A 144 -0.30 -10.92 -3.64
C ALA A 144 -1.05 -11.58 -2.47
N ARG A 145 -2.08 -12.38 -2.74
CA ARG A 145 -2.80 -13.15 -1.72
C ARG A 145 -1.86 -14.08 -0.96
N ARG A 146 -1.04 -14.86 -1.67
CA ARG A 146 -0.05 -15.76 -1.06
C ARG A 146 0.97 -15.02 -0.20
N VAL A 147 1.47 -13.87 -0.67
CA VAL A 147 2.42 -13.05 0.09
C VAL A 147 1.76 -12.42 1.31
N ALA A 148 0.53 -11.90 1.15
CA ALA A 148 -0.26 -11.30 2.21
C ALA A 148 -0.53 -12.31 3.33
N GLU A 149 -0.93 -13.54 3.00
CA GLU A 149 -1.15 -14.62 3.97
C GLU A 149 0.08 -14.88 4.86
N GLY A 150 1.27 -14.95 4.25
CA GLY A 150 2.51 -15.13 5.00
C GLY A 150 2.80 -13.96 5.97
N ARG A 151 2.56 -12.73 5.51
CA ARG A 151 2.73 -11.51 6.31
C ARG A 151 1.71 -11.39 7.44
N ILE A 152 0.46 -11.75 7.15
CA ILE A 152 -0.63 -11.77 8.12
C ILE A 152 -0.32 -12.79 9.22
N LYS A 153 0.05 -14.01 8.86
CA LYS A 153 0.42 -15.06 9.81
C LYS A 153 1.56 -14.62 10.73
N PHE A 154 2.57 -13.95 10.19
CA PHE A 154 3.67 -13.39 10.98
C PHE A 154 3.18 -12.35 12.00
N MET A 155 2.32 -11.42 11.59
CA MET A 155 1.76 -10.41 12.48
C MET A 155 0.84 -11.03 13.54
N GLU A 156 0.03 -12.04 13.19
CA GLU A 156 -0.84 -12.76 14.13
C GLU A 156 -0.01 -13.48 15.20
N GLU A 157 1.13 -14.08 14.83
CA GLU A 157 2.05 -14.68 15.79
C GLU A 157 2.72 -13.63 16.68
N PHE A 158 3.16 -12.51 16.10
CA PHE A 158 3.71 -11.38 16.86
C PHE A 158 2.71 -10.86 17.90
N ILE A 159 1.46 -10.65 17.52
CA ILE A 159 0.40 -10.20 18.42
C ILE A 159 0.19 -11.22 19.54
N ARG A 160 0.11 -12.52 19.21
CA ARG A 160 -0.08 -13.58 20.21
C ARG A 160 1.05 -13.63 21.22
N GLN A 161 2.29 -13.53 20.75
CA GLN A 161 3.48 -13.51 21.60
C GLN A 161 3.47 -12.27 22.51
N LEU A 162 3.21 -11.09 21.94
CA LEU A 162 3.12 -9.84 22.69
C LEU A 162 2.05 -9.90 23.79
N GLU A 163 0.88 -10.45 23.49
CA GLU A 163 -0.19 -10.62 24.47
C GLU A 163 0.18 -11.59 25.59
N ALA A 164 0.93 -12.65 25.30
CA ALA A 164 1.44 -13.57 26.32
C ALA A 164 2.50 -12.90 27.21
N GLU A 165 3.42 -12.14 26.63
CA GLU A 165 4.44 -11.37 27.38
C GLU A 165 3.81 -10.32 28.29
N LEU A 166 2.78 -9.62 27.83
CA LEU A 166 2.02 -8.66 28.64
C LEU A 166 1.32 -9.31 29.85
N ARG A 167 1.01 -10.61 29.78
CA ARG A 167 0.46 -11.39 30.89
C ARG A 167 1.53 -12.12 31.71
N GLY A 168 2.81 -12.04 31.34
CA GLY A 168 3.90 -12.76 31.98
C GLY A 168 3.88 -14.27 31.75
N GLU A 169 3.27 -14.73 30.66
CA GLU A 169 3.14 -16.16 30.32
C GLU A 169 4.34 -16.71 29.53
N ARG A 170 5.24 -15.84 29.05
CA ARG A 170 6.48 -16.15 28.32
C ARG A 170 7.58 -15.15 28.66
#